data_AF-A0A1Y1UJ54-F1
#
_entry.id   AF-A0A1Y1UJ54-F1
#
_cell.length_a   1.000
_cell.length_b   1.000
_cell.length_c   1.000
_cell.angle_alpha   90.00
_cell.angle_beta   90.00
_cell.angle_gamma   90.00
#
_symmetry.space_group_name_H-M   'P 1'
#
loop_
_entity.id
_entity.type
_entity.pdbx_description
1 polymer ?
#
loop_
_entity_poly.entity_id
_entity_poly.type
_entity_poly.pdbx_seq_one_letter_code
_entity_poly.pdbx_strand_id
1 'polypeptide(L)'
;MELSKIIKNQNMERIFYFYQENGILINDINSSEYDVLTNCITSGFSIDSLKTIINLFSYTNFNYEIPNTITNEPTTLIVYSLLISRRDVCTFLISKGADINYKFLDKDNSFNTIIQFLIHQNNLSYEDFCYIIETLKNKCKKIEKLKIPQHILKLLIKKKRNEMFLLLANEFLHYNDFQNEWYTFALKNNNYKIIENLFVMDKRSSEKKVKYILKELKKAGGDDKNAYTLSIKIKNHEFIKYFNKYVDNDEWIFNV
;
A
#
# COMPACT_ATOMS: atom_id res chain seq x y z
N MET A 1 4.97 11.57 -32.86
CA MET A 1 6.33 10.99 -32.73
C MET A 1 7.38 12.03 -32.33
N GLU A 2 7.20 13.31 -32.69
CA GLU A 2 8.12 14.40 -32.32
C GLU A 2 7.97 14.86 -30.86
N LEU A 3 6.74 15.13 -30.38
CA LEU A 3 6.51 15.62 -29.02
C LEU A 3 7.04 14.66 -27.94
N SER A 4 6.81 13.35 -28.07
CA SER A 4 7.34 12.36 -27.12
C SER A 4 8.88 12.38 -27.04
N LYS A 5 9.57 12.67 -28.16
CA LYS A 5 11.03 12.81 -28.18
C LYS A 5 11.46 14.11 -27.49
N ILE A 6 10.73 15.20 -27.71
CA ILE A 6 10.97 16.48 -27.03
C ILE A 6 10.80 16.31 -25.51
N ILE A 7 9.72 15.64 -25.07
CA ILE A 7 9.42 15.38 -23.66
C ILE A 7 10.52 14.51 -23.04
N LYS A 8 10.95 13.42 -23.69
CA LYS A 8 12.06 12.59 -23.18
C LYS A 8 13.34 13.39 -22.93
N ASN A 9 13.61 14.42 -23.74
CA ASN A 9 14.76 15.30 -23.59
C ASN A 9 14.52 16.45 -22.60
N GLN A 10 13.35 16.49 -21.94
CA GLN A 10 12.95 17.50 -20.96
C GLN A 10 13.08 18.96 -21.44
N ASN A 11 12.93 19.20 -22.74
CA ASN A 11 13.16 20.52 -23.33
C ASN A 11 11.85 21.35 -23.36
N MET A 12 11.61 22.14 -22.32
CA MET A 12 10.42 23.00 -22.19
C MET A 12 10.27 24.03 -23.32
N GLU A 13 11.36 24.60 -23.81
CA GLU A 13 11.34 25.58 -24.90
C GLU A 13 10.79 24.96 -26.18
N ARG A 14 11.26 23.75 -26.52
CA ARG A 14 10.75 23.02 -27.69
C ARG A 14 9.31 22.55 -27.52
N ILE A 15 8.85 22.26 -26.30
CA ILE A 15 7.44 21.96 -26.06
C ILE A 15 6.58 23.19 -26.33
N PHE A 16 7.03 24.37 -25.87
CA PHE A 16 6.33 25.62 -26.12
C PHE A 16 6.28 25.95 -27.62
N TYR A 17 7.38 25.78 -28.34
CA TYR A 17 7.42 25.96 -29.79
C TYR A 17 6.48 24.99 -30.52
N PHE A 18 6.53 23.70 -30.16
CA PHE A 18 5.60 22.69 -30.67
C PHE A 18 4.14 23.10 -30.43
N TYR A 19 3.83 23.64 -29.25
CA TYR A 19 2.49 24.13 -28.92
C TYR A 19 2.05 25.26 -29.85
N GLN A 20 2.92 26.24 -30.09
CA GLN A 20 2.59 27.38 -30.97
C GLN A 20 2.32 26.96 -32.41
N GLU A 21 3.12 26.04 -32.97
CA GLU A 21 2.95 25.58 -34.34
C GLU A 21 1.69 24.72 -34.54
N ASN A 22 1.22 24.05 -33.49
CA ASN A 22 0.15 23.05 -33.57
C ASN A 22 -1.12 23.44 -32.81
N GLY A 23 -1.27 24.72 -32.40
CA GLY A 23 -2.29 25.18 -31.44
C GLY A 23 -3.72 24.67 -31.64
N ILE A 24 -4.16 24.49 -32.89
CA ILE A 24 -5.51 23.99 -33.23
C ILE A 24 -5.70 22.50 -32.86
N LEU A 25 -4.65 21.68 -33.00
CA LEU A 25 -4.69 20.23 -32.80
C LEU A 25 -4.44 19.81 -31.35
N ILE A 26 -4.10 20.75 -30.47
CA ILE A 26 -3.63 20.44 -29.12
C ILE A 26 -4.77 19.97 -28.21
N ASN A 27 -6.00 20.43 -28.48
CA ASN A 27 -7.16 19.94 -27.75
C ASN A 27 -7.40 18.44 -27.97
N ASP A 28 -6.92 17.88 -29.08
CA ASP A 28 -7.10 16.48 -29.47
C ASP A 28 -5.82 15.64 -29.27
N ILE A 29 -4.75 16.22 -28.72
CA ILE A 29 -3.46 15.53 -28.60
C ILE A 29 -3.50 14.40 -27.56
N ASN A 30 -4.34 14.57 -26.52
CA ASN A 30 -4.56 13.56 -25.50
C ASN A 30 -5.61 12.57 -26.00
N SER A 31 -5.33 11.28 -25.84
CA SER A 31 -6.16 10.18 -26.35
C SER A 31 -6.08 8.97 -25.42
N SER A 32 -6.74 7.87 -25.77
CA SER A 32 -6.64 6.61 -25.01
C SER A 32 -5.21 6.04 -24.97
N GLU A 33 -4.36 6.42 -25.93
CA GLU A 33 -3.01 5.88 -26.11
C GLU A 33 -1.90 6.86 -25.70
N TYR A 34 -2.25 8.13 -25.45
CA TYR A 34 -1.27 9.19 -25.20
C TYR A 34 -1.80 10.30 -24.28
N ASP A 35 -1.00 10.69 -23.29
CA ASP A 35 -1.27 11.80 -22.40
C ASP A 35 0.00 12.62 -22.17
N VAL A 36 -0.01 13.90 -22.55
CA VAL A 36 1.15 14.79 -22.47
C VAL A 36 1.65 14.91 -21.03
N LEU A 37 0.73 15.18 -20.10
CA LEU A 37 1.06 15.38 -18.69
C LEU A 37 1.68 14.13 -18.07
N THR A 38 1.11 12.94 -18.32
CA THR A 38 1.69 11.68 -17.85
C THR A 38 3.10 11.47 -18.39
N ASN A 39 3.32 11.69 -19.69
CA ASN A 39 4.65 11.56 -20.30
C ASN A 39 5.67 12.55 -19.70
N CYS A 40 5.28 13.79 -19.40
CA CYS A 40 6.11 14.76 -18.70
C CYS A 40 6.45 14.31 -17.27
N ILE A 41 5.46 13.77 -16.54
CA ILE A 41 5.66 13.23 -15.20
C ILE A 41 6.66 12.05 -15.22
N THR A 42 6.46 11.10 -16.14
CA THR A 42 7.37 9.96 -16.37
C THR A 42 8.78 10.42 -16.71
N SER A 43 8.91 11.46 -17.52
CA SER A 43 10.21 11.97 -17.96
C SER A 43 10.94 12.81 -16.92
N GLY A 44 10.36 13.04 -15.74
CA GLY A 44 11.07 13.70 -14.63
C GLY A 44 10.92 15.21 -14.56
N PHE A 45 9.94 15.82 -15.25
CA PHE A 45 9.76 17.28 -15.23
C PHE A 45 9.50 17.80 -13.82
N SER A 46 10.07 18.98 -13.50
CA SER A 46 9.86 19.68 -12.23
C SER A 46 8.41 20.16 -12.09
N ILE A 47 7.98 20.42 -10.85
CA ILE A 47 6.62 20.92 -10.57
C ILE A 47 6.32 22.22 -11.32
N ASP A 48 7.29 23.13 -11.45
CA ASP A 48 7.08 24.39 -12.17
C ASP A 48 6.90 24.17 -13.67
N SER A 49 7.67 23.27 -14.26
CA SER A 49 7.45 22.88 -15.65
C SER A 49 6.09 22.21 -15.83
N LEU A 50 5.67 21.35 -14.90
CA LEU A 50 4.34 20.72 -14.94
C LEU A 50 3.20 21.74 -14.83
N LYS A 51 3.35 22.81 -14.02
CA LYS A 51 2.37 23.92 -14.00
C LYS A 51 2.24 24.57 -15.37
N THR A 52 3.36 24.81 -16.05
CA THR A 52 3.36 25.36 -17.41
C THR A 52 2.69 24.41 -18.40
N ILE A 53 3.02 23.11 -18.35
CA ILE A 53 2.39 22.08 -19.19
C ILE A 53 0.88 22.02 -18.96
N ILE A 54 0.43 22.01 -17.71
CA ILE A 54 -1.00 22.02 -17.35
C ILE A 54 -1.72 23.21 -17.99
N ASN A 55 -1.13 24.40 -17.94
CA ASN A 55 -1.73 25.60 -18.52
C ASN A 55 -1.72 25.58 -20.05
N LEU A 56 -0.59 25.19 -20.67
CA LEU A 56 -0.48 25.10 -22.13
C LEU A 56 -1.52 24.13 -22.67
N PHE A 57 -1.56 22.91 -22.15
CA PHE A 57 -2.44 21.84 -22.64
C PHE A 57 -3.83 21.86 -21.97
N SER A 58 -4.19 22.95 -21.30
CA SER A 58 -5.53 23.20 -20.74
C SER A 58 -6.09 22.09 -19.84
N TYR A 59 -5.24 21.47 -19.02
CA TYR A 59 -5.68 20.45 -18.05
C TYR A 59 -6.51 21.10 -16.93
N THR A 60 -7.77 20.68 -16.80
CA THR A 60 -8.72 21.19 -15.79
C THR A 60 -9.20 20.12 -14.80
N ASN A 61 -9.07 18.84 -15.14
CA ASN A 61 -9.43 17.71 -14.29
C ASN A 61 -8.23 16.75 -14.15
N PHE A 62 -7.98 16.31 -12.92
CA PHE A 62 -6.89 15.36 -12.60
C PHE A 62 -7.41 13.98 -12.15
N ASN A 63 -8.73 13.79 -12.17
CA ASN A 63 -9.39 12.53 -11.88
C ASN A 63 -9.64 11.78 -13.18
N TYR A 64 -8.56 11.24 -13.77
CA TYR A 64 -8.61 10.43 -14.99
C TYR A 64 -7.63 9.25 -14.93
N GLU A 65 -7.92 8.23 -15.74
CA GLU A 65 -7.01 7.11 -15.97
C GLU A 65 -6.01 7.47 -17.05
N ILE A 66 -4.75 7.13 -16.82
CA ILE A 66 -3.71 7.32 -17.82
C ILE A 66 -3.84 6.25 -18.92
N PRO A 67 -3.27 6.50 -20.11
CA PRO A 67 -3.25 5.53 -21.19
C PRO A 67 -2.74 4.14 -20.76
N ASN A 68 -3.44 3.09 -21.20
CA ASN A 68 -3.07 1.70 -20.88
C ASN A 68 -1.70 1.31 -21.46
N THR A 69 -1.24 2.01 -22.50
CA THR A 69 0.12 1.86 -23.07
C THR A 69 1.23 2.18 -22.06
N ILE A 70 0.93 2.85 -20.96
CA ILE A 70 1.89 3.25 -19.93
C ILE A 70 1.97 2.22 -18.79
N THR A 71 0.83 1.71 -18.31
CA THR A 71 0.77 0.83 -17.14
C THR A 71 0.32 -0.61 -17.41
N ASN A 72 -0.15 -0.94 -18.62
CA ASN A 72 -0.80 -2.22 -18.98
C ASN A 72 -2.02 -2.61 -18.10
N GLU A 73 -2.41 -1.76 -17.15
CA GLU A 73 -3.56 -1.90 -16.27
C GLU A 73 -4.18 -0.52 -16.00
N PRO A 74 -5.50 -0.43 -15.76
CA PRO A 74 -6.17 0.82 -15.45
C PRO A 74 -5.56 1.48 -14.22
N THR A 75 -4.90 2.62 -14.40
CA THR A 75 -4.22 3.36 -13.33
C THR A 75 -4.57 4.84 -13.45
N THR A 76 -4.78 5.51 -12.31
CA THR A 76 -5.06 6.96 -12.31
C THR A 76 -3.77 7.77 -12.30
N LEU A 77 -3.82 9.01 -12.81
CA LEU A 77 -2.63 9.89 -12.87
C LEU A 77 -1.92 10.03 -11.51
N ILE A 78 -2.70 10.21 -10.45
CA ILE A 78 -2.19 10.37 -9.09
C ILE A 78 -1.52 9.09 -8.57
N VAL A 79 -2.15 7.92 -8.79
CA VAL A 79 -1.58 6.63 -8.38
C VAL A 79 -0.34 6.31 -9.21
N TYR A 80 -0.37 6.56 -10.52
CA TYR A 80 0.80 6.40 -11.37
C TYR A 80 2.00 7.22 -10.88
N SER A 81 1.77 8.50 -10.55
CA SER A 81 2.82 9.38 -9.99
C SER A 81 3.47 8.76 -8.74
N LEU A 82 2.71 8.07 -7.90
CA LEU A 82 3.24 7.35 -6.74
C LEU A 82 4.00 6.09 -7.11
N LEU A 83 3.51 5.31 -8.08
CA LEU A 83 4.18 4.08 -8.52
C LEU A 83 5.56 4.33 -9.14
N ILE A 84 5.79 5.53 -9.67
CA ILE A 84 7.10 5.98 -10.14
C ILE A 84 7.85 6.84 -9.10
N SER A 85 7.43 6.77 -7.82
CA SER A 85 8.03 7.47 -6.67
C SER A 85 8.11 9.00 -6.81
N ARG A 86 7.21 9.62 -7.59
CA ARG A 86 7.04 11.07 -7.72
C ARG A 86 6.03 11.60 -6.69
N ARG A 87 6.37 11.50 -5.40
CA ARG A 87 5.54 12.00 -4.27
C ARG A 87 5.32 13.52 -4.33
N ASP A 88 6.28 14.26 -4.88
CA ASP A 88 6.17 15.69 -5.17
C ASP A 88 5.00 15.97 -6.11
N VAL A 89 4.91 15.22 -7.21
CA VAL A 89 3.84 15.33 -8.21
C VAL A 89 2.52 14.89 -7.61
N CYS A 90 2.49 13.76 -6.89
CA CYS A 90 1.27 13.32 -6.21
C CYS A 90 0.71 14.41 -5.28
N THR A 91 1.56 15.00 -4.43
CA THR A 91 1.17 16.10 -3.53
C THR A 91 0.66 17.31 -4.30
N PHE A 92 1.32 17.67 -5.39
CA PHE A 92 0.90 18.76 -6.25
C PHE A 92 -0.46 18.50 -6.90
N LEU A 93 -0.70 17.33 -7.49
CA LEU A 93 -1.99 16.96 -8.09
C LEU A 93 -3.12 16.95 -7.05
N ILE A 94 -2.84 16.42 -5.86
CA ILE A 94 -3.73 16.47 -4.69
C ILE A 94 -4.12 17.91 -4.36
N SER A 95 -3.15 18.84 -4.35
CA SER A 95 -3.39 20.26 -4.09
C SER A 95 -4.25 20.94 -5.17
N LYS A 96 -4.26 20.36 -6.38
CA LYS A 96 -5.07 20.80 -7.52
C LYS A 96 -6.45 20.15 -7.58
N GLY A 97 -6.83 19.38 -6.55
CA GLY A 97 -8.15 18.76 -6.42
C GLY A 97 -8.22 17.32 -6.90
N ALA A 98 -7.09 16.67 -7.24
CA ALA A 98 -7.09 15.24 -7.54
C ALA A 98 -7.58 14.43 -6.32
N ASP A 99 -8.52 13.53 -6.57
CA ASP A 99 -9.00 12.53 -5.63
C ASP A 99 -8.18 11.26 -5.80
N ILE A 100 -7.47 10.91 -4.73
CA ILE A 100 -6.65 9.72 -4.67
C ILE A 100 -7.48 8.43 -4.72
N ASN A 101 -8.77 8.50 -4.36
CA ASN A 101 -9.68 7.37 -4.41
C ASN A 101 -10.44 7.26 -5.73
N TYR A 102 -10.18 8.14 -6.70
CA TYR A 102 -10.85 8.09 -7.99
C TYR A 102 -10.71 6.70 -8.61
N LYS A 103 -11.85 6.06 -8.93
CA LYS A 103 -11.94 4.67 -9.42
C LYS A 103 -11.39 3.55 -8.51
N PHE A 104 -11.08 3.87 -7.25
CA PHE A 104 -10.69 2.89 -6.23
C PHE A 104 -11.79 2.69 -5.19
N LEU A 105 -13.05 2.84 -5.59
CA LEU A 105 -14.20 2.47 -4.79
C LEU A 105 -14.88 1.27 -5.45
N ASP A 106 -15.37 0.33 -4.64
CA ASP A 106 -16.25 -0.72 -5.15
C ASP A 106 -17.59 -0.13 -5.64
N LYS A 107 -18.42 -0.98 -6.28
CA LYS A 107 -19.65 -0.54 -6.96
C LYS A 107 -20.62 0.21 -6.05
N ASP A 108 -20.62 -0.12 -4.76
CA ASP A 108 -21.52 0.46 -3.75
C ASP A 108 -20.86 1.60 -2.96
N ASN A 109 -19.63 2.01 -3.32
CA ASN A 109 -18.80 2.95 -2.56
C ASN A 109 -18.65 2.55 -1.08
N SER A 110 -18.75 1.24 -0.82
CA SER A 110 -18.69 0.61 0.48
C SER A 110 -17.25 0.41 0.92
N PHE A 111 -16.32 0.16 0.00
CA PHE A 111 -14.93 -0.15 0.29
C PHE A 111 -13.95 0.57 -0.65
N ASN A 112 -12.84 1.05 -0.07
CA ASN A 112 -11.74 1.67 -0.79
C ASN A 112 -10.67 0.65 -1.16
N THR A 113 -10.56 0.34 -2.45
CA THR A 113 -9.68 -0.70 -2.99
C THR A 113 -8.25 -0.22 -3.27
N ILE A 114 -7.92 1.06 -3.04
CA ILE A 114 -6.57 1.57 -3.35
C ILE A 114 -5.48 0.85 -2.56
N ILE A 115 -5.72 0.58 -1.27
CA ILE A 115 -4.76 -0.12 -0.41
C ILE A 115 -4.51 -1.54 -0.96
N GLN A 116 -5.57 -2.21 -1.41
CA GLN A 116 -5.47 -3.53 -2.03
C GLN A 116 -4.65 -3.47 -3.31
N PHE A 117 -4.97 -2.54 -4.21
CA PHE A 117 -4.24 -2.34 -5.46
C PHE A 117 -2.74 -2.15 -5.17
N LEU A 118 -2.42 -1.21 -4.29
CA LEU A 118 -1.05 -0.87 -3.91
C LEU A 118 -0.24 -2.04 -3.35
N ILE A 119 -0.86 -2.95 -2.59
CA ILE A 119 -0.20 -4.16 -2.04
C ILE A 119 0.11 -5.20 -3.12
N HIS A 120 -0.58 -5.14 -4.27
CA HIS A 120 -0.26 -5.98 -5.42
C HIS A 120 0.88 -5.42 -6.26
N GLN A 121 1.20 -4.13 -6.11
CA GLN A 121 2.29 -3.50 -6.83
C GLN A 121 3.64 -3.91 -6.26
N ASN A 122 4.50 -4.45 -7.12
CA ASN A 122 5.82 -4.95 -6.71
C ASN A 122 6.80 -3.84 -6.34
N ASN A 123 6.66 -2.67 -6.98
CA ASN A 123 7.60 -1.55 -6.89
C ASN A 123 7.22 -0.51 -5.83
N LEU A 124 6.13 -0.72 -5.08
CA LEU A 124 5.70 0.24 -4.07
C LEU A 124 6.61 0.16 -2.83
N SER A 125 7.30 1.25 -2.55
CA SER A 125 8.13 1.40 -1.34
C SER A 125 7.28 1.49 -0.07
N TYR A 126 7.87 1.19 1.09
CA TYR A 126 7.19 1.37 2.37
C TYR A 126 6.92 2.86 2.64
N GLU A 127 7.82 3.75 2.23
CA GLU A 127 7.70 5.20 2.38
C GLU A 127 6.57 5.78 1.54
N ASP A 128 6.40 5.30 0.30
CA ASP A 128 5.27 5.68 -0.55
C ASP A 128 3.95 5.13 0.01
N PHE A 129 3.98 3.91 0.57
CA PHE A 129 2.84 3.33 1.26
C PHE A 129 2.44 4.12 2.52
N CYS A 130 3.40 4.54 3.35
CA CYS A 130 3.13 5.40 4.49
C CYS A 130 2.54 6.74 4.06
N TYR A 131 3.12 7.37 3.03
CA TYR A 131 2.62 8.63 2.49
C TYR A 131 1.16 8.54 2.05
N ILE A 132 0.75 7.46 1.36
CA ILE A 132 -0.64 7.32 0.93
C ILE A 132 -1.57 7.13 2.12
N ILE A 133 -1.20 6.33 3.12
CA ILE A 133 -2.04 6.10 4.30
C ILE A 133 -2.26 7.41 5.04
N GLU A 134 -1.22 8.21 5.23
CA GLU A 134 -1.33 9.54 5.84
C GLU A 134 -2.15 10.52 5.00
N THR A 135 -1.98 10.48 3.67
CA THR A 135 -2.78 11.30 2.75
C THR A 135 -4.26 10.95 2.83
N LEU A 136 -4.59 9.66 2.85
CA LEU A 136 -5.96 9.16 2.96
C LEU A 136 -6.59 9.56 4.30
N LYS A 137 -5.82 9.47 5.39
CA LYS A 137 -6.24 9.92 6.73
C LYS A 137 -6.53 11.43 6.77
N ASN A 138 -5.64 12.25 6.20
CA ASN A 138 -5.72 13.71 6.29
C ASN A 138 -6.77 14.34 5.38
N LYS A 139 -6.96 13.84 4.14
CA LYS A 139 -7.97 14.38 3.21
C LYS A 139 -9.41 14.03 3.61
N CYS A 140 -9.60 12.96 4.36
CA CYS A 140 -10.92 12.53 4.79
C CYS A 140 -11.27 13.16 6.14
N LYS A 141 -12.03 14.26 6.17
CA LYS A 141 -12.78 14.72 7.38
C LYS A 141 -13.79 13.68 7.92
N LYS A 142 -13.75 12.44 7.42
CA LYS A 142 -14.46 11.25 7.90
C LYS A 142 -13.47 10.09 7.96
N ILE A 143 -12.90 9.88 9.15
CA ILE A 143 -11.85 8.91 9.48
C ILE A 143 -12.31 7.44 9.29
N GLU A 144 -13.61 7.16 9.14
CA GLU A 144 -14.20 5.81 9.03
C GLU A 144 -13.90 5.04 7.71
N LYS A 145 -13.11 5.59 6.77
CA LYS A 145 -13.07 5.13 5.36
C LYS A 145 -11.85 4.33 4.88
N LEU A 146 -10.78 4.14 5.67
CA LEU A 146 -9.75 3.17 5.26
C LEU A 146 -10.35 1.76 5.14
N LYS A 147 -11.35 1.45 5.99
CA LYS A 147 -12.13 0.19 6.01
C LYS A 147 -11.28 -1.06 5.72
N ILE A 148 -10.12 -1.16 6.35
CA ILE A 148 -9.10 -2.16 6.01
C ILE A 148 -9.71 -3.57 6.12
N PRO A 149 -9.88 -4.31 5.01
CA PRO A 149 -10.48 -5.63 5.05
C PRO A 149 -9.52 -6.60 5.71
N GLN A 150 -10.05 -7.51 6.51
CA GLN A 150 -9.24 -8.51 7.19
C GLN A 150 -8.41 -9.37 6.21
N HIS A 151 -8.90 -9.60 4.98
CA HIS A 151 -8.18 -10.36 3.96
C HIS A 151 -6.91 -9.65 3.47
N ILE A 152 -6.87 -8.30 3.49
CA ILE A 152 -5.68 -7.51 3.14
C ILE A 152 -4.56 -7.71 4.16
N LEU A 153 -4.91 -7.70 5.45
CA LEU A 153 -3.95 -7.98 6.52
C LEU A 153 -3.40 -9.40 6.40
N LYS A 154 -4.26 -10.40 6.13
CA LYS A 154 -3.84 -11.79 5.86
C LYS A 154 -2.89 -11.89 4.66
N LEU A 155 -3.15 -11.14 3.59
CA LEU A 155 -2.30 -11.07 2.40
C LEU A 155 -0.90 -10.50 2.73
N LEU A 156 -0.82 -9.45 3.54
CA LEU A 156 0.45 -8.84 3.95
C LEU A 156 1.30 -9.82 4.80
N ILE A 157 0.67 -10.56 5.71
CA ILE A 157 1.33 -11.62 6.48
C ILE A 157 1.92 -12.68 5.54
N LYS A 158 1.14 -13.15 4.57
CA LYS A 158 1.57 -14.15 3.57
C LYS A 158 2.74 -13.64 2.72
N LYS A 159 2.67 -12.39 2.25
CA LYS A 159 3.72 -11.74 1.44
C LYS A 159 4.93 -11.27 2.27
N LYS A 160 4.93 -11.48 3.59
CA LYS A 160 5.98 -11.02 4.53
C LYS A 160 6.25 -9.50 4.46
N ARG A 161 5.23 -8.71 4.13
CA ARG A 161 5.27 -7.24 4.08
C ARG A 161 5.02 -6.67 5.49
N ASN A 162 5.95 -6.95 6.41
CA ASN A 162 5.71 -6.84 7.85
C ASN A 162 5.49 -5.40 8.34
N GLU A 163 6.21 -4.44 7.77
CA GLU A 163 6.08 -3.01 8.12
C GLU A 163 4.73 -2.45 7.66
N MET A 164 4.33 -2.77 6.42
CA MET A 164 2.99 -2.41 5.90
C MET A 164 1.88 -3.07 6.71
N PHE A 165 2.06 -4.34 7.14
CA PHE A 165 1.11 -5.01 8.04
C PHE A 165 0.96 -4.24 9.34
N LEU A 166 2.07 -3.88 9.99
CA LEU A 166 2.04 -3.15 11.26
C LEU A 166 1.29 -1.83 11.15
N LEU A 167 1.59 -1.05 10.12
CA LEU A 167 0.92 0.21 9.85
C LEU A 167 -0.61 0.01 9.77
N LEU A 168 -1.07 -0.89 8.89
CA LEU A 168 -2.50 -1.13 8.70
C LEU A 168 -3.17 -1.80 9.89
N ALA A 169 -2.49 -2.72 10.57
CA ALA A 169 -3.06 -3.44 11.71
C ALA A 169 -3.30 -2.48 12.89
N ASN A 170 -2.40 -1.51 13.12
CA ASN A 170 -2.63 -0.47 14.12
C ASN A 170 -3.88 0.36 13.79
N GLU A 171 -4.04 0.77 12.54
CA GLU A 171 -5.22 1.50 12.09
C GLU A 171 -6.51 0.66 12.22
N PHE A 172 -6.44 -0.63 11.87
CA PHE A 172 -7.56 -1.56 11.99
C PHE A 172 -8.04 -1.71 13.44
N LEU A 173 -7.10 -1.82 14.39
CA LEU A 173 -7.39 -2.03 15.81
C LEU A 173 -7.98 -0.80 16.52
N HIS A 174 -8.00 0.38 15.88
CA HIS A 174 -8.75 1.53 16.41
C HIS A 174 -10.27 1.28 16.41
N TYR A 175 -10.76 0.43 15.51
CA TYR A 175 -12.20 0.22 15.27
C TYR A 175 -12.64 -1.24 15.40
N ASN A 176 -11.69 -2.17 15.59
CA ASN A 176 -11.95 -3.59 15.59
C ASN A 176 -11.14 -4.30 16.67
N ASP A 177 -11.62 -5.47 17.08
CA ASP A 177 -10.90 -6.32 18.02
C ASP A 177 -9.70 -7.01 17.38
N PHE A 178 -8.74 -7.39 18.23
CA PHE A 178 -7.61 -8.21 17.83
C PHE A 178 -8.06 -9.58 17.29
N GLN A 179 -7.51 -9.97 16.14
CA GLN A 179 -7.91 -11.18 15.44
C GLN A 179 -6.90 -12.30 15.69
N ASN A 180 -7.30 -13.33 16.46
CA ASN A 180 -6.45 -14.49 16.77
C ASN A 180 -5.93 -15.21 15.50
N GLU A 181 -6.73 -15.20 14.44
CA GLU A 181 -6.39 -15.81 13.16
C GLU A 181 -5.09 -15.25 12.55
N TRP A 182 -4.68 -14.03 12.93
CA TRP A 182 -3.40 -13.47 12.47
C TRP A 182 -2.20 -14.32 12.93
N TYR A 183 -2.25 -14.90 14.13
CA TYR A 183 -1.23 -15.86 14.56
C TYR A 183 -1.23 -17.11 13.69
N THR A 184 -2.39 -17.70 13.42
CA THR A 184 -2.54 -18.89 12.58
C THR A 184 -1.97 -18.64 11.18
N PHE A 185 -2.29 -17.50 10.57
CA PHE A 185 -1.77 -17.13 9.26
C PHE A 185 -0.25 -16.88 9.29
N ALA A 186 0.27 -16.23 10.32
CA ALA A 186 1.71 -15.99 10.45
C ALA A 186 2.48 -17.30 10.61
N LEU A 187 1.96 -18.24 11.42
CA LEU A 187 2.53 -19.57 11.62
C LEU A 187 2.55 -20.39 10.31
N LYS A 188 1.40 -20.48 9.61
CA LYS A 188 1.30 -21.19 8.32
C LYS A 188 2.25 -20.66 7.24
N ASN A 189 2.63 -19.38 7.32
CA ASN A 189 3.51 -18.73 6.35
C ASN A 189 4.96 -18.56 6.87
N ASN A 190 5.31 -19.18 8.00
CA ASN A 190 6.64 -19.06 8.63
C ASN A 190 7.08 -17.60 8.80
N ASN A 191 6.14 -16.71 9.15
CA ASN A 191 6.37 -15.28 9.33
C ASN A 191 6.52 -14.95 10.82
N TYR A 192 7.60 -15.44 11.41
CA TYR A 192 7.89 -15.30 12.85
C TYR A 192 8.02 -13.84 13.29
N LYS A 193 8.51 -12.97 12.41
CA LYS A 193 8.61 -11.53 12.70
C LYS A 193 7.23 -10.91 12.95
N ILE A 194 6.19 -11.34 12.23
CA ILE A 194 4.82 -10.93 12.52
C ILE A 194 4.32 -11.50 13.83
N ILE A 195 4.67 -12.73 14.21
CA ILE A 195 4.27 -13.30 15.50
C ILE A 195 4.83 -12.44 16.65
N GLU A 196 6.10 -12.01 16.56
CA GLU A 196 6.68 -11.07 17.53
C GLU A 196 5.90 -9.76 17.60
N ASN A 197 5.61 -9.18 16.44
CA ASN A 197 4.87 -7.93 16.34
C ASN A 197 3.46 -8.06 16.95
N LEU A 198 2.74 -9.11 16.57
CA LEU A 198 1.41 -9.43 17.09
C LEU A 198 1.42 -9.66 18.60
N PHE A 199 2.45 -10.32 19.14
CA PHE A 199 2.62 -10.50 20.59
C PHE A 199 2.71 -9.15 21.32
N VAL A 200 3.33 -8.13 20.73
CA VAL A 200 3.36 -6.77 21.29
C VAL A 200 1.99 -6.09 21.17
N MET A 201 1.32 -6.21 20.02
CA MET A 201 0.03 -5.56 19.75
C MET A 201 -1.14 -6.15 20.56
N ASP A 202 -1.07 -7.45 20.87
CA ASP A 202 -2.08 -8.14 21.66
C ASP A 202 -2.11 -7.59 23.10
N LYS A 203 -3.26 -7.09 23.54
CA LYS A 203 -3.43 -6.47 24.87
C LYS A 203 -3.63 -7.48 26.01
N ARG A 204 -3.73 -8.78 25.72
CA ARG A 204 -3.86 -9.83 26.76
C ARG A 204 -2.59 -9.93 27.61
N SER A 205 -2.64 -10.66 28.71
CA SER A 205 -1.44 -11.02 29.50
C SER A 205 -0.50 -11.94 28.71
N SER A 206 0.82 -11.81 28.86
CA SER A 206 1.84 -12.64 28.20
C SER A 206 1.52 -14.16 28.23
N GLU A 207 1.11 -14.71 29.37
CA GLU A 207 0.72 -16.11 29.51
C GLU A 207 -0.42 -16.52 28.56
N LYS A 208 -1.51 -15.72 28.55
CA LYS A 208 -2.62 -15.92 27.62
C LYS A 208 -2.18 -15.83 26.16
N LYS A 209 -1.33 -14.87 25.80
CA LYS A 209 -0.81 -14.73 24.43
C LYS A 209 -0.08 -15.99 23.99
N VAL A 210 0.85 -16.49 24.80
CA VAL A 210 1.60 -17.72 24.52
C VAL A 210 0.66 -18.92 24.38
N LYS A 211 -0.29 -19.09 25.31
CA LYS A 211 -1.29 -20.16 25.23
C LYS A 211 -2.08 -20.11 23.91
N TYR A 212 -2.51 -18.92 23.48
CA TYR A 212 -3.20 -18.77 22.21
C TYR A 212 -2.29 -19.06 21.01
N ILE A 213 -1.04 -18.62 21.02
CA ILE A 213 -0.08 -18.91 19.94
C ILE A 213 0.15 -20.42 19.80
N LEU A 214 0.34 -21.14 20.91
CA LEU A 214 0.46 -22.60 20.90
C LEU A 214 -0.80 -23.29 20.35
N LYS A 215 -1.99 -22.79 20.72
CA LYS A 215 -3.26 -23.30 20.20
C LYS A 215 -3.38 -23.11 18.70
N GLU A 216 -3.01 -21.94 18.20
CA GLU A 216 -3.04 -21.64 16.77
C GLU A 216 -1.94 -22.40 16.00
N LEU A 217 -0.81 -22.71 16.64
CA LEU A 217 0.22 -23.59 16.08
C LEU A 217 -0.32 -25.01 15.85
N LYS A 218 -0.99 -25.59 16.85
CA LYS A 218 -1.62 -26.91 16.74
C LYS A 218 -2.70 -26.92 15.64
N LYS A 219 -3.55 -25.90 15.58
CA LYS A 219 -4.56 -25.73 14.50
C LYS A 219 -3.93 -25.57 13.10
N ALA A 220 -2.73 -25.01 13.03
CA ALA A 220 -1.98 -24.90 11.78
C ALA A 220 -1.32 -26.23 11.34
N GLY A 221 -1.47 -27.31 12.12
CA GLY A 221 -0.84 -28.60 11.88
C GLY A 221 0.60 -28.66 12.40
N GLY A 222 0.98 -27.77 13.32
CA GLY A 222 2.31 -27.72 13.89
C GLY A 222 2.61 -28.89 14.83
N ASP A 223 3.86 -29.34 14.80
CA ASP A 223 4.42 -30.38 15.66
C ASP A 223 5.48 -29.82 16.62
N ASP A 224 6.14 -30.69 17.37
CA ASP A 224 7.24 -30.37 18.29
C ASP A 224 8.38 -29.61 17.60
N LYS A 225 8.67 -29.93 16.34
CA LYS A 225 9.71 -29.25 15.56
C LYS A 225 9.29 -27.82 15.23
N ASN A 226 8.02 -27.59 14.91
CA ASN A 226 7.50 -26.24 14.73
C ASN A 226 7.52 -25.44 16.04
N ALA A 227 7.17 -26.07 17.17
CA ALA A 227 7.23 -25.45 18.49
C ALA A 227 8.67 -25.05 18.85
N TYR A 228 9.63 -25.95 18.65
CA TYR A 228 11.07 -25.66 18.81
C TYR A 228 11.56 -24.55 17.87
N THR A 229 11.10 -24.55 16.61
CA THR A 229 11.44 -23.48 15.68
C THR A 229 10.93 -22.13 16.18
N LEU A 230 9.72 -22.10 16.73
CA LEU A 230 9.11 -20.90 17.29
C LEU A 230 9.91 -20.36 18.48
N SER A 231 10.37 -21.23 19.40
CA SER A 231 11.16 -20.82 20.56
C SER A 231 12.52 -20.20 20.19
N ILE A 232 13.13 -20.64 19.08
CA ILE A 232 14.40 -20.08 18.58
C ILE A 232 14.17 -18.76 17.81
N LYS A 233 13.09 -18.68 17.04
CA LYS A 233 12.87 -17.55 16.11
C LYS A 233 12.30 -16.32 16.81
N ILE A 234 11.53 -16.50 17.87
CA ILE A 234 10.95 -15.40 18.65
C ILE A 234 11.96 -14.94 19.70
N LYS A 235 12.32 -13.65 19.68
CA LYS A 235 13.32 -13.07 20.59
C LYS A 235 12.70 -12.35 21.79
N ASN A 236 11.37 -12.27 21.85
CA ASN A 236 10.68 -11.59 22.95
C ASN A 236 10.85 -12.38 24.26
N HIS A 237 11.48 -11.76 25.27
CA HIS A 237 11.77 -12.41 26.55
C HIS A 237 10.53 -12.93 27.28
N GLU A 238 9.45 -12.16 27.28
CA GLU A 238 8.20 -12.56 27.93
C GLU A 238 7.57 -13.75 27.21
N PHE A 239 7.61 -13.78 25.87
CA PHE A 239 7.20 -14.96 25.11
C PHE A 239 7.99 -16.21 25.53
N ILE A 240 9.33 -16.14 25.52
CA ILE A 240 10.20 -17.29 25.83
C ILE A 240 9.92 -17.81 27.25
N LYS A 241 9.81 -16.90 28.22
CA LYS A 241 9.52 -17.24 29.62
C LYS A 241 8.26 -18.09 29.78
N TYR A 242 7.14 -17.64 29.21
CA TYR A 242 5.88 -18.39 29.32
C TYR A 242 5.82 -19.59 28.38
N PHE A 243 6.53 -19.54 27.25
CA PHE A 243 6.61 -20.67 26.33
C PHE A 243 7.29 -21.88 26.99
N ASN A 244 8.43 -21.67 27.65
CA ASN A 244 9.14 -22.75 28.33
C ASN A 244 8.29 -23.38 29.45
N LYS A 245 7.53 -22.58 30.21
CA LYS A 245 6.58 -23.10 31.21
C LYS A 245 5.60 -24.13 30.63
N TYR A 246 5.10 -23.91 29.41
CA TYR A 246 4.15 -24.82 28.75
C TYR A 246 4.82 -26.03 28.10
N VAL A 247 6.09 -25.92 27.69
CA VAL A 247 6.86 -27.02 27.11
C VAL A 247 7.41 -27.94 28.19
N ASP A 248 7.97 -27.39 29.27
CA ASP A 248 8.57 -28.16 30.37
C ASP A 248 7.55 -29.02 31.14
N ASN A 249 6.26 -28.64 31.09
CA ASN A 249 5.18 -29.37 31.74
C ASN A 249 4.43 -30.34 30.79
N ASP A 250 4.90 -30.53 29.55
CA ASP A 250 4.18 -31.22 28.45
C ASP A 250 2.75 -30.68 28.19
N GLU A 251 2.42 -29.53 28.77
CA GLU A 251 1.07 -28.98 28.78
C GLU A 251 0.62 -28.57 27.38
N TRP A 252 1.53 -28.24 26.48
CA TRP A 252 1.14 -27.84 25.12
C TRP A 252 0.61 -29.01 24.28
N ILE A 253 1.04 -30.24 24.58
CA ILE A 253 0.59 -31.46 23.90
C ILE A 253 -0.83 -31.81 24.37
N PHE A 254 -1.08 -31.71 25.68
CA PHE A 254 -2.28 -32.23 26.34
C PHE A 254 -3.37 -31.19 26.68
N ASN A 255 -3.04 -29.91 26.91
CA ASN A 255 -3.92 -28.93 27.57
C ASN A 255 -4.18 -27.62 26.80
N VAL A 256 -3.79 -27.54 25.51
CA VAL A 256 -3.98 -26.35 24.64
C VAL A 256 -5.03 -26.56 23.56
#